data_AF-A0A352X377-F1
#
_entry.id   AF-A0A352X377-F1
#
_cell.length_a   1.000
_cell.length_b   1.000
_cell.length_c   1.000
_cell.angle_alpha   90.00
_cell.angle_beta   90.00
_cell.angle_gamma   90.00
#
_symmetry.space_group_name_H-M   'P 1'
#
loop_
_entity.id
_entity.type
_entity.pdbx_description
1 polymer ?
#
loop_
_entity_poly.entity_id
_entity_poly.type
_entity_poly.pdbx_seq_one_letter_code
_entity_poly.pdbx_strand_id
1 'polypeptide(L)'
;MFFYTPASMASQCDSLAACTSLYNQAILDAGTYEEGEIQPLTPIVDNSVKMVTWTSWSGYQLGQNTLGIDLWGTIVPQLQEKCQTFGVDLNLRLEQLLGLPPNNGKTKFVEMVVQSADIFRPCPNPDIQATECVQTFPANTDPSHLNWFAKTSLSSYQIPGGYPWTHLGYTYNWNPDKSEVGMSEYIIRKGSVVEVTSIIPTSDYCSL
;
A
#
# COMPACT_ATOMS: atom_id res chain seq x y z
N MET A 1 -35.57 10.55 34.44
CA MET A 1 -34.78 9.47 33.83
C MET A 1 -34.45 9.94 32.42
N PHE A 2 -33.28 10.56 32.24
CA PHE A 2 -32.84 11.03 30.91
C PHE A 2 -32.17 9.84 30.22
N PHE A 3 -32.77 9.36 29.14
CA PHE A 3 -32.13 8.40 28.27
C PHE A 3 -31.05 9.15 27.48
N TYR A 4 -29.79 8.85 27.80
CA TYR A 4 -28.66 9.27 26.99
C TYR A 4 -28.65 8.35 25.76
N THR A 5 -29.13 8.86 24.62
CA THR A 5 -28.83 8.25 23.33
C THR A 5 -27.36 8.51 23.04
N PRO A 6 -26.52 7.48 22.85
CA PRO A 6 -25.17 7.73 22.38
C PRO A 6 -25.29 8.41 21.01
N ALA A 7 -24.60 9.55 20.86
CA ALA A 7 -24.40 10.13 19.56
C ALA A 7 -23.82 9.03 18.65
N SER A 8 -24.50 8.79 17.53
CA SER A 8 -23.92 8.08 16.40
C SER A 8 -22.51 8.63 16.20
N MET A 9 -21.48 7.81 16.40
CA MET A 9 -20.11 8.15 16.01
C MET A 9 -20.15 8.42 14.51
N ALA A 10 -20.26 9.69 14.13
CA ALA A 10 -20.15 10.07 12.72
C ALA A 10 -18.81 9.54 12.24
N SER A 11 -18.79 8.90 11.07
CA SER A 11 -17.54 8.54 10.40
C SER A 11 -16.64 9.76 10.42
N GLN A 12 -15.44 9.65 11.00
CA GLN A 12 -14.49 10.77 11.06
C GLN A 12 -14.03 11.22 9.65
N CYS A 13 -14.40 10.45 8.62
CA CYS A 13 -14.31 10.76 7.20
C CYS A 13 -15.73 10.74 6.59
N ASP A 14 -16.51 11.79 6.84
CA ASP A 14 -17.87 11.99 6.32
C ASP A 14 -17.95 12.99 5.16
N SER A 15 -16.84 13.67 4.87
CA SER A 15 -16.69 14.66 3.82
C SER A 15 -15.28 14.62 3.26
N LEU A 16 -15.09 15.03 2.00
CA LEU A 16 -13.77 15.04 1.38
C LEU A 16 -12.76 15.88 2.18
N ALA A 17 -13.19 16.99 2.78
CA ALA A 17 -12.34 17.82 3.63
C ALA A 17 -11.88 17.09 4.89
N ALA A 18 -12.79 16.38 5.57
CA ALA A 18 -12.46 15.58 6.75
C ALA A 18 -11.49 14.44 6.41
N CYS A 19 -11.78 13.69 5.33
CA CYS A 19 -10.90 12.62 4.86
C CYS A 19 -9.51 13.14 4.44
N THR A 20 -9.46 14.32 3.79
CA THR A 20 -8.19 14.96 3.41
C THR A 20 -7.39 15.38 4.63
N SER A 21 -8.05 15.85 5.69
CA SER A 21 -7.38 16.18 6.96
C SER A 21 -6.76 14.94 7.61
N LEU A 22 -7.50 13.83 7.69
CA LEU A 22 -6.99 12.56 8.21
C LEU A 22 -5.82 12.03 7.37
N TYR A 23 -5.95 12.08 6.05
CA TYR A 23 -4.90 11.66 5.14
C TYR A 23 -3.61 12.50 5.29
N ASN A 24 -3.74 13.82 5.43
CA ASN A 24 -2.59 14.69 5.67
C ASN A 24 -1.94 14.45 7.04
N GLN A 25 -2.74 14.12 8.07
CA GLN A 25 -2.20 13.71 9.37
C GLN A 25 -1.41 12.41 9.26
N ALA A 26 -1.94 11.42 8.54
CA ALA A 26 -1.25 10.17 8.27
C ALA A 26 0.10 10.38 7.54
N ILE A 27 0.20 11.36 6.63
CA ILE A 27 1.48 11.71 5.98
C ILE A 27 2.52 12.20 7.00
N LEU A 28 2.11 13.05 7.93
CA LEU A 28 3.01 13.57 8.98
C LEU A 28 3.43 12.47 9.94
N ASP A 29 2.48 11.63 10.33
CA ASP A 29 2.65 10.54 11.27
C ASP A 29 3.60 9.47 10.71
N ALA A 30 3.31 8.95 9.51
CA ALA A 30 4.17 7.98 8.81
C ALA A 30 5.59 8.50 8.49
N GLY A 31 5.80 9.83 8.53
CA GLY A 31 7.12 10.45 8.39
C GLY A 31 7.97 10.38 9.66
N THR A 32 7.38 10.01 10.79
CA THR A 32 8.03 9.86 12.09
C THR A 32 8.18 8.38 12.39
N TYR A 33 9.39 7.94 12.71
CA TYR A 33 9.60 6.55 13.09
C TYR A 33 9.23 6.30 14.54
N GLU A 34 8.42 5.27 14.77
CA GLU A 34 8.11 4.76 16.09
C GLU A 34 8.48 3.27 16.21
N GLU A 35 9.29 2.91 17.20
CA GLU A 35 9.72 1.51 17.40
C GLU A 35 8.52 0.57 17.64
N GLY A 36 7.44 1.08 18.25
CA GLY A 36 6.20 0.34 18.48
C GLY A 36 5.41 -0.01 17.21
N GLU A 37 5.73 0.63 16.08
CA GLU A 37 5.08 0.37 14.79
C GLU A 37 5.76 -0.75 13.99
N ILE A 38 6.92 -1.26 14.42
CA ILE A 38 7.56 -2.40 13.75
C ILE A 38 6.60 -3.60 13.78
N GLN A 39 6.24 -4.09 12.60
CA GLN A 39 5.37 -5.25 12.43
C GLN A 39 6.09 -6.42 11.78
N PRO A 40 5.65 -7.67 12.06
CA PRO A 40 6.00 -8.81 11.23
C PRO A 40 5.56 -8.59 9.78
N LEU A 41 6.48 -8.84 8.86
CA LEU A 41 6.26 -8.73 7.42
C LEU A 41 6.12 -10.11 6.79
N THR A 42 5.42 -10.16 5.66
CA THR A 42 5.38 -11.40 4.87
C THR A 42 6.70 -11.52 4.08
N PRO A 43 7.41 -12.65 4.11
CA PRO A 43 8.58 -12.85 3.25
C PRO A 43 8.17 -13.42 1.89
N ILE A 44 8.90 -13.06 0.83
CA ILE A 44 8.81 -13.71 -0.49
C ILE A 44 10.01 -14.64 -0.63
N VAL A 45 9.77 -15.95 -0.59
CA VAL A 45 10.82 -16.99 -0.64
C VAL A 45 10.89 -17.73 -1.98
N ASP A 46 9.81 -17.67 -2.76
CA ASP A 46 9.74 -18.31 -4.08
C ASP A 46 10.48 -17.50 -5.14
N ASN A 47 10.86 -18.13 -6.25
CA ASN A 47 11.51 -17.44 -7.39
C ASN A 47 10.58 -16.49 -8.14
N SER A 48 9.28 -16.69 -8.01
CA SER A 48 8.25 -15.80 -8.54
C SER A 48 7.06 -15.78 -7.61
N VAL A 49 6.36 -14.65 -7.57
CA VAL A 49 5.18 -14.45 -6.72
C VAL A 49 4.07 -13.78 -7.52
N LYS A 50 2.83 -14.09 -7.16
CA LYS A 50 1.68 -13.36 -7.68
C LYS A 50 1.45 -12.11 -6.85
N MET A 51 1.52 -10.96 -7.50
CA MET A 51 1.28 -9.64 -6.91
C MET A 51 0.03 -8.99 -7.50
N VAL A 52 -0.49 -8.00 -6.79
CA VAL A 52 -1.64 -7.21 -7.21
C VAL A 52 -1.40 -5.72 -6.97
N THR A 53 -1.87 -4.90 -7.90
CA THR A 53 -1.92 -3.45 -7.79
C THR A 53 -3.34 -2.94 -8.05
N TRP A 54 -3.77 -1.89 -7.35
CA TRP A 54 -5.04 -1.21 -7.59
C TRP A 54 -4.82 -0.01 -8.50
N THR A 55 -5.50 0.04 -9.64
CA THR A 55 -5.23 1.03 -10.69
C THR A 55 -6.50 1.48 -11.41
N SER A 56 -6.42 2.65 -12.06
CA SER A 56 -7.37 3.08 -13.09
C SER A 56 -6.74 3.06 -14.49
N TRP A 57 -5.42 2.87 -14.60
CA TRP A 57 -4.70 2.87 -15.87
C TRP A 57 -5.18 1.74 -16.79
N SER A 58 -5.46 2.04 -18.05
CA SER A 58 -6.04 1.12 -19.04
C SER A 58 -5.00 0.41 -19.92
N GLY A 59 -3.70 0.62 -19.68
CA GLY A 59 -2.64 0.12 -20.55
C GLY A 59 -2.21 -1.33 -20.32
N TYR A 60 -2.65 -1.97 -19.23
CA TYR A 60 -2.35 -3.39 -18.99
C TYR A 60 -3.14 -4.28 -19.97
N GLN A 61 -2.47 -5.32 -20.47
CA GLN A 61 -3.05 -6.38 -21.29
C GLN A 61 -2.82 -7.73 -20.61
N LEU A 62 -3.64 -8.75 -20.89
CA LEU A 62 -3.33 -10.10 -20.44
C LEU A 62 -2.05 -10.61 -21.11
N GLY A 63 -1.23 -11.36 -20.38
CA GLY A 63 0.07 -11.83 -20.85
C GLY A 63 1.24 -10.91 -20.46
N GLN A 64 2.31 -10.96 -21.25
CA GLN A 64 3.54 -10.23 -20.96
C GLN A 64 3.37 -8.70 -21.09
N ASN A 65 3.77 -7.97 -20.05
CA ASN A 65 3.83 -6.52 -20.04
C ASN A 65 5.19 -6.06 -19.52
N THR A 66 5.76 -5.00 -20.10
CA THR A 66 6.96 -4.33 -19.58
C THR A 66 6.55 -3.11 -18.76
N LEU A 67 6.99 -3.04 -17.50
CA LEU A 67 6.63 -1.93 -16.62
C LEU A 67 7.40 -0.65 -16.98
N GLY A 68 6.68 0.44 -17.25
CA GLY A 68 7.27 1.74 -17.56
C GLY A 68 7.72 2.55 -16.34
N ILE A 69 7.30 2.15 -15.15
CA ILE A 69 7.55 2.80 -13.86
C ILE A 69 7.79 1.73 -12.77
N ASP A 70 8.33 2.16 -11.64
CA ASP A 70 8.29 1.37 -10.42
C ASP A 70 6.82 1.20 -10.01
N LEU A 71 6.40 -0.04 -9.78
CA LEU A 71 5.01 -0.38 -9.49
C LEU A 71 4.86 -0.85 -8.05
N TRP A 72 4.06 -0.11 -7.29
CA TRP A 72 3.72 -0.45 -5.91
C TRP A 72 2.60 -1.48 -5.87
N GLY A 73 2.74 -2.48 -5.00
CA GLY A 73 1.76 -3.56 -4.87
C GLY A 73 1.94 -4.41 -3.63
N THR A 74 1.00 -5.34 -3.46
CA THR A 74 0.97 -6.35 -2.39
C THR A 74 0.90 -7.73 -3.00
N ILE A 75 1.17 -8.76 -2.20
CA ILE A 75 1.03 -10.15 -2.59
C ILE A 75 -0.44 -10.62 -2.58
N VAL A 76 -0.77 -11.54 -3.48
CA VAL A 76 -2.06 -12.26 -3.51
C VAL A 76 -1.96 -13.49 -2.59
N PRO A 77 -3.02 -13.86 -1.83
CA PRO A 77 -4.39 -13.32 -1.85
C PRO A 77 -4.71 -12.30 -0.75
N GLN A 78 -3.73 -11.84 0.03
CA GLN A 78 -4.00 -11.11 1.29
C GLN A 78 -4.94 -9.90 1.13
N LEU A 79 -4.76 -9.09 0.07
CA LEU A 79 -5.62 -7.92 -0.17
C LEU A 79 -7.04 -8.31 -0.60
N GLN A 80 -7.17 -9.37 -1.39
CA GLN A 80 -8.47 -9.91 -1.80
C GLN A 80 -9.27 -10.36 -0.58
N GLU A 81 -8.68 -11.20 0.25
CA GLU A 81 -9.28 -11.69 1.49
C GLU A 81 -9.64 -10.53 2.43
N LYS A 82 -8.77 -9.51 2.52
CA LYS A 82 -9.04 -8.33 3.33
C LYS A 82 -10.25 -7.54 2.81
N CYS A 83 -10.32 -7.28 1.52
CA CYS A 83 -11.33 -6.40 0.95
C CYS A 83 -12.72 -7.04 0.84
N GLN A 84 -12.82 -8.38 0.85
CA GLN A 84 -14.12 -9.08 1.01
C GLN A 84 -14.86 -8.73 2.31
N THR A 85 -14.12 -8.29 3.34
CA THR A 85 -14.72 -7.87 4.62
C THR A 85 -15.26 -6.44 4.59
N PHE A 86 -15.06 -5.71 3.49
CA PHE A 86 -15.45 -4.31 3.38
C PHE A 86 -16.92 -4.20 2.96
N GLY A 87 -17.66 -3.30 3.63
CA GLY A 87 -19.07 -3.04 3.35
C GLY A 87 -19.27 -2.00 2.23
N VAL A 88 -20.30 -1.19 2.38
CA VAL A 88 -20.75 -0.20 1.38
C VAL A 88 -19.67 0.82 0.96
N ASP A 89 -18.70 1.10 1.84
CA ASP A 89 -17.63 2.08 1.59
C ASP A 89 -16.36 1.44 0.98
N LEU A 90 -16.50 0.41 0.13
CA LEU A 90 -15.39 -0.40 -0.39
C LEU A 90 -14.18 0.42 -0.86
N ASN A 91 -14.40 1.41 -1.73
CA ASN A 91 -13.32 2.24 -2.27
C ASN A 91 -12.62 3.05 -1.17
N LEU A 92 -13.38 3.66 -0.26
CA LEU A 92 -12.80 4.41 0.86
C LEU A 92 -11.97 3.47 1.75
N ARG A 93 -12.46 2.26 2.04
CA ARG A 93 -11.72 1.29 2.87
C ARG A 93 -10.45 0.78 2.18
N LEU A 94 -10.46 0.66 0.86
CA LEU A 94 -9.26 0.36 0.08
C LEU A 94 -8.28 1.54 0.05
N GLU A 95 -8.77 2.77 -0.11
CA GLU A 95 -7.94 3.97 -0.07
C GLU A 95 -7.26 4.12 1.29
N GLN A 96 -8.02 3.90 2.37
CA GLN A 96 -7.53 3.83 3.73
C GLN A 96 -6.46 2.78 3.89
N LEU A 97 -6.81 1.51 3.67
CA LEU A 97 -5.92 0.36 3.89
C LEU A 97 -4.58 0.48 3.14
N LEU A 98 -4.61 1.00 1.91
CA LEU A 98 -3.46 1.06 1.01
C LEU A 98 -2.69 2.38 1.08
N GLY A 99 -3.02 3.27 2.00
CA GLY A 99 -2.31 4.56 2.14
C GLY A 99 -2.50 5.48 0.92
N LEU A 100 -3.65 5.41 0.25
CA LEU A 100 -3.97 6.22 -0.93
C LEU A 100 -4.83 7.43 -0.55
N PRO A 101 -4.73 8.54 -1.29
CA PRO A 101 -5.53 9.73 -1.02
C PRO A 101 -7.03 9.43 -1.16
N PRO A 102 -7.90 10.16 -0.45
CA PRO A 102 -9.33 10.00 -0.60
C PRO A 102 -9.78 10.34 -2.03
N ASN A 103 -10.74 9.57 -2.56
CA ASN A 103 -11.27 9.73 -3.92
C ASN A 103 -10.18 9.65 -5.02
N ASN A 104 -9.24 8.70 -4.89
CA ASN A 104 -8.13 8.46 -5.83
C ASN A 104 -8.61 7.87 -7.18
N GLY A 105 -9.88 7.45 -7.27
CA GLY A 105 -10.52 7.09 -8.55
C GLY A 105 -10.01 5.79 -9.18
N LYS A 106 -9.49 4.86 -8.37
CA LYS A 106 -9.01 3.54 -8.80
C LYS A 106 -10.20 2.61 -9.09
N THR A 107 -10.13 1.81 -10.14
CA THR A 107 -11.32 1.10 -10.68
C THR A 107 -11.15 -0.39 -10.89
N LYS A 108 -9.92 -0.91 -10.85
CA LYS A 108 -9.62 -2.30 -11.13
C LYS A 108 -8.34 -2.77 -10.46
N PHE A 109 -8.30 -4.05 -10.14
CA PHE A 109 -7.10 -4.74 -9.72
C PHE A 109 -6.47 -5.47 -10.89
N VAL A 110 -5.14 -5.45 -10.91
CA VAL A 110 -4.35 -6.19 -11.90
C VAL A 110 -3.46 -7.16 -11.15
N GLU A 111 -3.71 -8.45 -11.32
CA GLU A 111 -2.84 -9.50 -10.82
C GLU A 111 -1.78 -9.85 -11.85
N MET A 112 -0.56 -10.03 -11.38
CA MET A 112 0.58 -10.37 -12.22
C MET A 112 1.54 -11.32 -11.51
N VAL A 113 2.10 -12.27 -12.26
CA VAL A 113 3.24 -13.07 -11.79
C VAL A 113 4.51 -12.30 -12.08
N VAL A 114 5.34 -12.16 -11.06
CA VAL A 114 6.57 -11.35 -11.06
C VAL A 114 7.73 -12.20 -10.60
N GLN A 115 8.89 -12.05 -11.25
CA GLN A 115 10.12 -12.68 -10.77
C GLN A 115 10.59 -11.99 -9.48
N SER A 116 10.93 -12.76 -8.46
CA SER A 116 11.31 -12.22 -7.16
C SER A 116 12.56 -11.34 -7.20
N ALA A 117 13.47 -11.60 -8.15
CA ALA A 117 14.65 -10.76 -8.40
C ALA A 117 14.32 -9.32 -8.85
N ASP A 118 13.11 -9.10 -9.36
CA ASP A 118 12.61 -7.80 -9.83
C ASP A 118 11.85 -7.03 -8.75
N ILE A 119 11.74 -7.59 -7.54
CA ILE A 119 10.97 -7.03 -6.43
C ILE A 119 11.93 -6.54 -5.35
N PHE A 120 11.58 -5.45 -4.69
CA PHE A 120 12.23 -5.04 -3.46
C PHE A 120 11.23 -4.49 -2.46
N ARG A 121 11.61 -4.51 -1.18
CA ARG A 121 10.81 -3.95 -0.11
C ARG A 121 11.06 -2.42 -0.01
N PRO A 122 10.01 -1.59 0.05
CA PRO A 122 10.16 -0.14 0.15
C PRO A 122 10.44 0.26 1.61
N CYS A 123 11.58 -0.15 2.13
CA CYS A 123 12.05 0.20 3.48
C CYS A 123 13.60 0.21 3.51
N PRO A 124 14.25 0.53 4.66
CA PRO A 124 15.72 0.57 4.72
C PRO A 124 16.39 -0.74 4.32
N ASN A 125 15.82 -1.88 4.68
CA ASN A 125 16.26 -3.19 4.19
C ASN A 125 15.44 -3.61 2.95
N PRO A 126 15.98 -3.57 1.72
CA PRO A 126 15.22 -3.92 0.52
C PRO A 126 14.93 -5.42 0.37
N ASP A 127 15.48 -6.26 1.26
CA ASP A 127 15.34 -7.72 1.18
C ASP A 127 13.87 -8.16 1.35
N ILE A 128 13.36 -8.83 0.32
CA ILE A 128 12.00 -9.36 0.29
C ILE A 128 11.80 -10.58 1.21
N GLN A 129 12.89 -11.20 1.68
CA GLN A 129 12.86 -12.29 2.66
C GLN A 129 12.92 -11.79 4.11
N ALA A 130 13.21 -10.50 4.33
CA ALA A 130 13.20 -9.93 5.66
C ALA A 130 11.78 -9.98 6.26
N THR A 131 11.70 -10.42 7.52
CA THR A 131 10.45 -10.58 8.28
C THR A 131 10.09 -9.37 9.11
N GLU A 132 10.92 -8.33 9.10
CA GLU A 132 10.70 -7.04 9.75
C GLU A 132 11.53 -5.99 9.02
N CYS A 133 11.19 -4.72 9.23
CA CYS A 133 12.03 -3.62 8.77
C CYS A 133 12.14 -2.57 9.87
N VAL A 134 13.35 -2.02 10.01
CA VAL A 134 13.70 -1.03 11.05
C VAL A 134 14.41 0.16 10.39
N GLN A 135 14.57 1.27 11.11
CA GLN A 135 15.28 2.48 10.63
C GLN A 135 16.80 2.34 10.59
N THR A 136 17.30 1.18 10.18
CA THR A 136 18.74 0.96 10.01
C THR A 136 18.96 0.26 8.69
N PHE A 137 19.76 0.89 7.83
CA PHE A 137 20.21 0.27 6.60
C PHE A 137 21.21 -0.85 6.92
N PRO A 138 21.07 -2.03 6.30
CA PRO A 138 22.11 -3.04 6.30
C PRO A 138 23.45 -2.45 5.83
N ALA A 139 24.57 -2.90 6.41
CA ALA A 139 25.90 -2.31 6.17
C ALA A 139 26.32 -2.24 4.69
N ASN A 140 25.84 -3.17 3.86
CA ASN A 140 26.16 -3.27 2.43
C ASN A 140 24.98 -2.88 1.53
N THR A 141 24.09 -2.01 2.01
CA THR A 141 22.96 -1.52 1.20
C THR A 141 23.47 -0.83 -0.06
N ASP A 142 22.91 -1.18 -1.22
CA ASP A 142 23.28 -0.61 -2.51
C ASP A 142 23.10 0.93 -2.50
N PRO A 143 24.10 1.73 -2.95
CA PRO A 143 23.97 3.19 -3.01
C PRO A 143 22.77 3.69 -3.82
N SER A 144 22.35 2.95 -4.86
CA SER A 144 21.15 3.28 -5.62
C SER A 144 19.88 3.13 -4.79
N HIS A 145 19.82 2.16 -3.88
CA HIS A 145 18.70 1.99 -2.94
C HIS A 145 18.68 3.11 -1.90
N LEU A 146 19.85 3.51 -1.38
CA LEU A 146 19.93 4.68 -0.49
C LEU A 146 19.43 5.96 -1.16
N ASN A 147 19.84 6.20 -2.42
CA ASN A 147 19.36 7.33 -3.19
C ASN A 147 17.86 7.22 -3.53
N TRP A 148 17.37 6.03 -3.86
CA TRP A 148 15.94 5.80 -4.08
C TRP A 148 15.14 6.12 -2.82
N PHE A 149 15.55 5.57 -1.68
CA PHE A 149 14.90 5.75 -0.37
C PHE A 149 14.81 7.24 -0.02
N ALA A 150 15.92 7.98 -0.10
CA ALA A 150 15.93 9.41 0.21
C ALA A 150 15.01 10.23 -0.70
N LYS A 151 14.97 9.93 -2.01
CA LYS A 151 14.06 10.60 -2.95
C LYS A 151 12.60 10.28 -2.65
N THR A 152 12.30 9.02 -2.37
CA THR A 152 10.96 8.57 -1.99
C THR A 152 10.51 9.26 -0.71
N SER A 153 11.36 9.35 0.33
CA SER A 153 11.04 10.07 1.58
C SER A 153 10.64 11.52 1.30
N LEU A 154 11.45 12.24 0.50
CA LEU A 154 11.18 13.65 0.17
C LEU A 154 9.85 13.84 -0.56
N SER A 155 9.50 12.93 -1.48
CA SER A 155 8.23 13.00 -2.20
C SER A 155 7.04 12.52 -1.38
N SER A 156 7.24 11.56 -0.47
CA SER A 156 6.16 10.97 0.33
C SER A 156 5.68 11.92 1.41
N TYR A 157 6.57 12.67 2.07
CA TYR A 157 6.20 13.46 3.25
C TYR A 157 5.84 14.93 2.97
N GLN A 158 5.59 15.28 1.71
CA GLN A 158 5.15 16.62 1.33
C GLN A 158 3.64 16.80 1.53
N ILE A 159 3.22 17.99 1.97
CA ILE A 159 1.81 18.35 2.09
C ILE A 159 1.55 19.68 1.37
N PRO A 160 0.60 19.75 0.41
CA PRO A 160 -0.20 18.63 -0.13
C PRO A 160 0.59 17.75 -1.12
N GLY A 161 0.07 16.55 -1.40
CA GLY A 161 0.50 15.72 -2.53
C GLY A 161 1.51 14.62 -2.21
N GLY A 162 1.73 14.32 -0.93
CA GLY A 162 2.49 13.18 -0.45
C GLY A 162 1.66 11.90 -0.25
N TYR A 163 2.32 10.91 0.32
CA TYR A 163 1.78 9.60 0.70
C TYR A 163 2.26 9.22 2.10
N PRO A 164 1.39 8.61 2.94
CA PRO A 164 1.77 8.09 4.25
C PRO A 164 2.61 6.81 4.08
N TRP A 165 3.80 6.95 3.53
CA TRP A 165 4.72 5.83 3.33
C TRP A 165 5.40 5.51 4.64
N THR A 166 5.09 4.33 5.18
CA THR A 166 5.52 3.92 6.52
C THR A 166 7.01 3.68 6.61
N HIS A 167 7.74 3.53 5.50
CA HIS A 167 9.13 3.06 5.44
C HIS A 167 9.42 1.77 6.26
N LEU A 168 8.39 1.03 6.69
CA LEU A 168 8.48 -0.19 7.52
C LEU A 168 8.06 -1.46 6.75
N GLY A 169 7.74 -1.33 5.46
CA GLY A 169 7.42 -2.47 4.59
C GLY A 169 5.95 -2.89 4.58
N TYR A 170 5.06 -2.02 5.07
CA TYR A 170 3.60 -2.15 4.95
C TYR A 170 2.93 -0.81 4.60
N THR A 171 1.74 -0.82 4.03
CA THR A 171 0.97 0.39 3.71
C THR A 171 0.38 1.02 4.98
N TYR A 172 0.38 2.35 5.09
CA TYR A 172 -0.27 3.01 6.23
C TYR A 172 -1.78 3.04 6.06
N ASN A 173 -2.52 2.51 7.04
CA ASN A 173 -3.97 2.52 7.08
C ASN A 173 -4.52 3.75 7.80
N TRP A 174 -4.87 4.80 7.07
CA TRP A 174 -5.35 6.06 7.66
C TRP A 174 -6.81 6.03 8.16
N ASN A 175 -7.41 4.85 8.29
CA ASN A 175 -8.73 4.70 8.90
C ASN A 175 -8.64 4.94 10.42
N PRO A 176 -9.25 6.02 10.96
CA PRO A 176 -9.06 6.41 12.37
C PRO A 176 -9.70 5.44 13.37
N ASP A 177 -10.53 4.50 12.91
CA ASP A 177 -11.18 3.49 13.76
C ASP A 177 -10.48 2.12 13.68
N LYS A 178 -9.29 2.05 13.08
CA LYS A 178 -8.50 0.82 12.87
C LYS A 178 -7.03 1.06 13.21
N SER A 179 -6.27 -0.03 13.27
CA SER A 179 -4.81 0.04 13.32
C SER A 179 -4.27 0.68 12.03
N GLU A 180 -3.21 1.47 12.17
CA GLU A 180 -2.44 2.09 11.08
C GLU A 180 -1.67 1.07 10.24
N VAL A 181 -1.64 -0.20 10.66
CA VAL A 181 -1.03 -1.29 9.90
C VAL A 181 -1.96 -1.75 8.77
N GLY A 182 -1.52 -1.52 7.53
CA GLY A 182 -2.17 -2.01 6.32
C GLY A 182 -1.60 -3.34 5.80
N MET A 183 -1.34 -3.40 4.49
CA MET A 183 -0.87 -4.60 3.80
C MET A 183 0.64 -4.62 3.68
N SER A 184 1.26 -5.80 3.62
CA SER A 184 2.69 -5.88 3.29
C SER A 184 2.94 -5.29 1.89
N GLU A 185 3.91 -4.39 1.81
CA GLU A 185 4.13 -3.53 0.66
C GLU A 185 5.44 -3.87 -0.06
N TYR A 186 5.40 -3.83 -1.39
CA TYR A 186 6.51 -4.16 -2.27
C TYR A 186 6.51 -3.24 -3.48
N ILE A 187 7.69 -3.14 -4.11
CA ILE A 187 7.84 -2.47 -5.40
C ILE A 187 8.41 -3.46 -6.41
N ILE A 188 7.75 -3.52 -7.57
CA ILE A 188 8.26 -4.17 -8.77
C ILE A 188 9.03 -3.12 -9.56
N ARG A 189 10.28 -3.42 -9.90
CA ARG A 189 11.17 -2.47 -10.56
C ARG A 189 10.65 -2.06 -11.94
N LYS A 190 10.89 -0.80 -12.29
CA LYS A 190 10.75 -0.31 -13.65
C LYS A 190 11.59 -1.18 -14.61
N GLY A 191 11.00 -1.51 -15.75
CA GLY A 191 11.63 -2.30 -16.81
C GLY A 191 11.44 -3.80 -16.66
N SER A 192 10.92 -4.28 -15.53
CA SER A 192 10.59 -5.69 -15.34
C SER A 192 9.52 -6.15 -16.33
N VAL A 193 9.65 -7.40 -16.79
CA VAL A 193 8.63 -8.08 -17.60
C VAL A 193 7.78 -8.91 -16.67
N VAL A 194 6.51 -8.57 -16.58
CA VAL A 194 5.52 -9.26 -15.73
C VAL A 194 4.51 -10.00 -16.58
N GLU A 195 3.97 -11.10 -16.06
CA GLU A 195 2.87 -11.83 -16.70
C GLU A 195 1.55 -11.43 -16.03
N VAL A 196 0.76 -10.59 -16.69
CA VAL A 196 -0.54 -10.16 -16.20
C VAL A 196 -1.55 -11.29 -16.40
N THR A 197 -2.01 -11.86 -15.29
CA THR A 197 -2.93 -13.01 -15.30
C THR A 197 -4.39 -12.58 -15.19
N SER A 198 -4.66 -11.43 -14.59
CA SER A 198 -6.03 -10.99 -14.31
C SER A 198 -6.16 -9.47 -14.36
N ILE A 199 -7.25 -8.98 -14.94
CA ILE A 199 -7.65 -7.56 -14.89
C ILE A 199 -9.12 -7.54 -14.46
N ILE A 200 -9.38 -7.15 -13.21
CA ILE A 200 -10.66 -7.41 -12.54
C ILE A 200 -11.23 -6.08 -12.01
N PRO A 201 -12.50 -5.72 -12.31
CA PRO A 201 -13.15 -4.57 -11.68
C PRO A 201 -13.10 -4.64 -10.15
N THR A 202 -12.97 -3.50 -9.46
CA THR A 202 -12.80 -3.45 -7.99
C THR A 202 -13.88 -4.25 -7.24
N SER A 203 -15.15 -4.10 -7.61
CA SER A 203 -16.29 -4.79 -6.97
C SER A 203 -16.17 -6.30 -7.08
N ASP A 204 -15.77 -6.78 -8.26
CA ASP A 204 -15.71 -8.20 -8.58
C ASP A 204 -14.53 -8.82 -7.84
N TYR A 205 -13.37 -8.15 -7.83
CA TYR A 205 -12.17 -8.62 -7.14
C TYR A 205 -12.41 -8.88 -5.66
N CYS A 206 -13.13 -7.97 -5.00
CA CYS A 206 -13.46 -8.07 -3.57
C CYS A 206 -14.70 -8.93 -3.28
N SER A 207 -15.24 -9.63 -4.28
CA SER A 207 -16.35 -10.58 -4.15
C SER A 207 -15.99 -12.01 -4.58
N LEU A 208 -14.74 -12.23 -5.02
CA LEU A 208 -14.22 -13.54 -5.43
C LEU A 208 -14.04 -14.50 -4.27
#